data_AF-A0AAN7XXK5-F1
#
_entry.id   AF-A0AAN7XXK5-F1
#
_cell.length_a   1.000
_cell.length_b   1.000
_cell.length_c   1.000
_cell.angle_alpha   90.00
_cell.angle_beta   90.00
_cell.angle_gamma   90.00
#
_symmetry.space_group_name_H-M   'P 1'
#
loop_
_entity.id
_entity.type
_entity.pdbx_description
1 polymer ?
#
loop_
_entity_poly.entity_id
_entity_poly.type
_entity_poly.pdbx_seq_one_letter_code
_entity_poly.pdbx_strand_id
1 'polypeptide(L)'
;MACRAEPELKPKFTVRSEQIDKLKEDESVLHVTISVPEVIPDAVLQVEGESFYVNRQRLALQSPYFRALFFGCGLESSKRRIEIKCVSVKHFRVLMDYSKTSKLVLDRENVLGILETADFLQLERARLLCCKFLERELHLSNCLGMMAYAWSLGCTQLYNAARHVALTHFSAIASEEDFLSLSKESLADLIACDDLAIHKDDAALEATLRWVSFDPKREEHFLELIQLVRPESLSLPFITQLSMTRARARETLFVLGGPHDTEQQPLYQFHPLSGRWQSCPPLQRKNLTQYSVAAVGDNVVVTGGYFRDVLWFSVDWVRMFDCGSQRWVEGPALQKSRHSHSSAGLDSVLYVLGGSTDEGLLGDVERLVLGSEEWEEVSPMVRAVERAASAAMDSCIYVACGLDENGEVYAGVQRYRVKEDQWDVVSYSPFPRYDLVATELNGALYLFGGQALRFDVETDEWTVQDEECLDRKFFCGCTTVSGQIYLLSERKSNKAFPNMVLMDPYIDTCLQVDDAIPCPVPLRGCVTMRMVT
;
A
#
# COMPACT_ATOMS: atom_id res chain seq x y z
N MET A 1 -18.15 -31.23 -13.67
CA MET A 1 -17.00 -30.51 -13.11
C MET A 1 -17.07 -29.09 -13.63
N ALA A 2 -17.54 -28.16 -12.80
CA ALA A 2 -17.62 -26.75 -13.16
C ALA A 2 -16.31 -26.08 -12.71
N CYS A 3 -15.40 -25.84 -13.65
CA CYS A 3 -14.31 -24.90 -13.42
C CYS A 3 -14.93 -23.50 -13.40
N ARG A 4 -14.78 -22.80 -12.26
CA ARG A 4 -15.12 -21.38 -12.17
C ARG A 4 -14.20 -20.62 -13.14
N ALA A 5 -14.80 -19.92 -14.09
CA ALA A 5 -14.08 -19.04 -15.00
C ALA A 5 -13.55 -17.83 -14.23
N GLU A 6 -12.24 -17.62 -14.32
CA GLU A 6 -11.61 -16.33 -14.00
C GLU A 6 -12.18 -15.24 -14.93
N PRO A 7 -12.18 -13.97 -14.53
CA PRO A 7 -12.65 -12.89 -15.39
C PRO A 7 -11.77 -12.81 -16.65
N GLU A 8 -12.32 -13.20 -17.80
CA GLU A 8 -11.62 -13.12 -19.08
C GLU A 8 -11.39 -11.66 -19.47
N LEU A 9 -10.11 -11.27 -19.55
CA LEU A 9 -9.70 -9.97 -20.04
C LEU A 9 -10.00 -9.87 -21.54
N LYS A 10 -11.04 -9.12 -21.91
CA LYS A 10 -11.39 -8.90 -23.32
C LYS A 10 -10.56 -7.77 -23.92
N PRO A 11 -10.05 -7.91 -25.15
CA PRO A 11 -9.32 -6.84 -25.83
C PRO A 11 -10.23 -5.62 -26.02
N LYS A 12 -9.81 -4.48 -25.45
CA LYS A 12 -10.50 -3.20 -25.59
C LYS A 12 -9.96 -2.45 -26.80
N PHE A 13 -10.82 -1.80 -27.57
CA PHE A 13 -10.38 -0.85 -28.59
C PHE A 13 -10.59 0.56 -28.05
N THR A 14 -9.50 1.30 -27.84
CA THR A 14 -9.59 2.72 -27.44
C THR A 14 -9.94 3.60 -28.64
N VAL A 15 -10.94 4.45 -28.48
CA VAL A 15 -11.20 5.59 -29.38
C VAL A 15 -10.29 6.73 -28.92
N ARG A 16 -9.13 6.90 -29.57
CA ARG A 16 -8.37 8.16 -29.45
C ARG A 16 -8.66 9.01 -30.67
N SER A 17 -9.34 10.13 -30.43
CA SER A 17 -9.39 11.27 -31.31
C SER A 17 -8.03 11.95 -31.28
N GLU A 18 -7.14 11.54 -32.16
CA GLU A 18 -5.98 12.36 -32.56
C GLU A 18 -6.29 12.91 -33.95
N GLN A 19 -6.26 14.23 -34.08
CA GLN A 19 -6.28 14.91 -35.38
C GLN A 19 -5.06 14.43 -36.17
N ILE A 20 -5.28 13.46 -37.06
CA ILE A 20 -4.33 13.17 -38.13
C ILE A 20 -4.55 14.26 -39.17
N ASP A 21 -3.66 15.25 -39.13
CA ASP A 21 -3.49 16.21 -40.21
C ASP A 21 -3.21 15.45 -41.52
N LYS A 22 -3.86 15.93 -42.57
CA LYS A 22 -3.89 15.39 -43.93
C LYS A 22 -2.57 14.74 -44.38
N LEU A 23 -2.57 13.43 -44.58
CA LEU A 23 -1.65 12.75 -45.50
C LEU A 23 -2.44 11.83 -46.43
N LYS A 24 -2.78 12.45 -47.57
CA LYS A 24 -2.87 11.91 -48.94
C LYS A 24 -3.55 10.55 -49.14
N GLU A 25 -4.69 10.64 -49.84
CA GLU A 25 -5.10 9.67 -50.85
C GLU A 25 -3.88 9.18 -51.63
N ASP A 26 -3.57 7.89 -51.49
CA ASP A 26 -2.93 7.10 -52.54
C ASP A 26 -3.74 5.81 -52.67
N GLU A 27 -4.87 5.94 -53.35
CA GLU A 27 -5.52 4.81 -54.01
C GLU A 27 -4.56 4.22 -55.05
N SER A 28 -3.76 3.25 -54.64
CA SER A 28 -3.16 2.28 -55.58
C SER A 28 -3.67 0.89 -55.25
N VAL A 29 -4.98 0.71 -55.42
CA VAL A 29 -5.58 -0.62 -55.49
C VAL A 29 -5.08 -1.26 -56.79
N LEU A 30 -4.04 -2.10 -56.68
CA LEU A 30 -3.68 -3.04 -57.74
C LEU A 30 -4.82 -4.07 -57.87
N HIS A 31 -5.81 -3.71 -58.68
CA HIS A 31 -6.90 -4.56 -59.08
C HIS A 31 -6.40 -5.64 -60.04
N VAL A 32 -6.05 -6.80 -59.50
CA VAL A 32 -5.98 -8.04 -60.28
C VAL A 32 -7.23 -8.86 -59.97
N THR A 33 -8.27 -8.63 -60.76
CA THR A 33 -9.53 -9.37 -60.72
C THR A 33 -9.33 -10.71 -61.42
N ILE A 34 -9.12 -11.78 -60.67
CA ILE A 34 -9.22 -13.14 -61.22
C ILE A 34 -10.69 -13.54 -61.19
N SER A 35 -11.37 -13.42 -62.33
CA SER A 35 -12.74 -13.91 -62.52
C SER A 35 -12.76 -15.43 -62.55
N VAL A 36 -13.27 -16.06 -61.49
CA VAL A 36 -13.49 -17.52 -61.42
C VAL A 36 -14.93 -17.84 -61.85
N PRO A 37 -15.19 -18.89 -62.65
CA PRO A 37 -16.51 -19.15 -63.23
C PRO A 37 -17.61 -19.39 -62.19
N GLU A 38 -18.86 -19.03 -62.51
CA GLU A 38 -20.04 -19.29 -61.69
C GLU A 38 -20.24 -20.80 -61.47
N VAL A 39 -20.07 -21.22 -60.22
CA VAL A 39 -20.30 -22.60 -59.80
C VAL A 39 -21.74 -22.72 -59.31
N ILE A 40 -22.50 -23.66 -59.87
CA ILE A 40 -23.89 -23.94 -59.50
C ILE A 40 -23.93 -24.42 -58.02
N PRO A 41 -24.83 -23.87 -57.18
CA PRO A 41 -24.98 -24.29 -55.80
C PRO A 41 -25.62 -25.68 -55.69
N ASP A 42 -25.00 -26.59 -54.95
CA ASP A 42 -25.42 -27.98 -54.75
C ASP A 42 -25.87 -28.29 -53.31
N ALA A 43 -25.70 -27.35 -52.37
CA ALA A 43 -26.16 -27.46 -50.99
C ALA A 43 -26.71 -26.13 -50.43
N VAL A 44 -27.53 -26.24 -49.39
CA VAL A 44 -28.07 -25.10 -48.63
C VAL A 44 -27.63 -25.20 -47.18
N LEU A 45 -26.89 -24.22 -46.70
CA LEU A 45 -26.52 -24.07 -45.29
C LEU A 45 -27.53 -23.14 -44.62
N GLN A 46 -28.03 -23.51 -43.43
CA GLN A 46 -28.97 -22.71 -42.67
C GLN A 46 -28.32 -22.23 -41.37
N VAL A 47 -28.32 -20.91 -41.13
CA VAL A 47 -27.72 -20.27 -39.93
C VAL A 47 -28.74 -19.28 -39.39
N GLU A 48 -29.14 -19.41 -38.12
CA GLU A 48 -30.17 -18.59 -37.44
C GLU A 48 -31.43 -18.29 -38.30
N GLY A 49 -31.86 -19.26 -39.12
CA GLY A 49 -33.03 -19.14 -39.99
C GLY A 49 -32.75 -18.62 -41.41
N GLU A 50 -31.58 -18.05 -41.69
CA GLU A 50 -31.18 -17.63 -43.03
C GLU A 50 -30.56 -18.77 -43.85
N SER A 51 -30.83 -18.78 -45.16
CA SER A 51 -30.38 -19.82 -46.09
C SER A 51 -29.28 -19.33 -47.03
N PHE A 52 -28.16 -20.03 -47.04
CA PHE A 52 -26.99 -19.75 -47.87
C PHE A 52 -26.80 -20.86 -48.91
N TYR A 53 -26.82 -20.48 -50.19
CA TYR A 53 -26.59 -21.39 -51.31
C TYR A 53 -25.10 -21.51 -51.61
N VAL A 54 -24.55 -22.71 -51.48
CA VAL A 54 -23.11 -22.97 -51.54
C VAL A 54 -22.78 -24.14 -52.45
N ASN A 55 -21.51 -24.21 -52.86
CA ASN A 55 -20.96 -25.37 -53.54
C ASN A 55 -20.08 -26.19 -52.59
N ARG A 56 -20.40 -27.47 -52.40
CA ARG A 56 -19.73 -28.38 -51.46
C ARG A 56 -18.23 -28.51 -51.73
N GLN A 57 -17.86 -28.69 -53.00
CA GLN A 57 -16.47 -28.91 -53.40
C GLN A 57 -15.61 -27.66 -53.14
N ARG A 58 -16.13 -26.47 -53.45
CA ARG A 58 -15.42 -25.20 -53.22
C ARG A 58 -15.16 -24.95 -51.74
N LEU A 59 -16.16 -25.12 -50.89
CA LEU A 59 -16.00 -24.92 -49.44
C LEU A 59 -15.10 -25.98 -48.81
N ALA A 60 -15.22 -27.25 -49.23
CA ALA A 60 -14.36 -28.33 -48.73
C ALA A 60 -12.87 -28.16 -49.11
N LEU A 61 -12.57 -27.45 -50.21
CA LEU A 61 -11.20 -27.10 -50.57
C LEU A 61 -10.60 -26.01 -49.67
N GLN A 62 -11.45 -25.14 -49.11
CA GLN A 62 -11.03 -23.97 -48.33
C GLN A 62 -11.09 -24.19 -46.81
N SER A 63 -11.81 -25.23 -46.37
CA SER A 63 -12.06 -25.52 -44.95
C SER A 63 -12.10 -27.03 -44.71
N PRO A 64 -11.25 -27.57 -43.82
CA PRO A 64 -11.32 -28.96 -43.41
C PRO A 64 -12.63 -29.30 -42.68
N TYR A 65 -13.24 -28.36 -41.95
CA TYR A 65 -14.56 -28.52 -41.36
C TYR A 65 -15.62 -28.84 -42.43
N PHE A 66 -15.70 -28.04 -43.50
CA PHE A 66 -16.65 -28.30 -44.58
C PHE A 66 -16.31 -29.57 -45.36
N ARG A 67 -15.03 -29.93 -45.47
CA ARG A 67 -14.61 -31.20 -46.05
C ARG A 67 -15.16 -32.39 -45.25
N ALA A 68 -15.05 -32.35 -43.93
CA ALA A 68 -15.61 -33.37 -43.05
C ALA A 68 -17.15 -33.37 -43.09
N LEU A 69 -17.78 -32.20 -43.11
CA LEU A 69 -19.24 -32.06 -43.18
C LEU A 69 -19.84 -32.64 -44.46
N PHE A 70 -19.24 -32.34 -45.62
CA PHE A 70 -19.80 -32.74 -46.92
C PHE A 70 -19.33 -34.11 -47.41
N PHE A 71 -18.09 -34.50 -47.10
CA PHE A 71 -17.44 -35.70 -47.64
C PHE A 71 -17.00 -36.71 -46.55
N GLY A 72 -17.32 -36.46 -45.28
CA GLY A 72 -17.12 -37.41 -44.19
C GLY A 72 -18.24 -38.46 -44.11
N CYS A 73 -18.10 -39.40 -43.17
CA CYS A 73 -19.06 -40.49 -42.97
C CYS A 73 -20.33 -40.11 -42.16
N GLY A 74 -20.59 -38.82 -41.95
CA GLY A 74 -21.70 -38.33 -41.12
C GLY A 74 -23.06 -38.28 -41.82
N LEU A 75 -24.16 -38.28 -41.04
CA LEU A 75 -25.55 -38.19 -41.53
C LEU A 75 -25.87 -36.88 -42.28
N GLU A 76 -25.02 -35.86 -42.15
CA GLU A 76 -25.19 -34.55 -42.80
C GLU A 76 -24.67 -34.54 -44.24
N SER A 77 -23.76 -35.44 -44.59
CA SER A 77 -23.17 -35.57 -45.94
C SER A 77 -24.25 -35.86 -47.01
N SER A 78 -25.30 -36.59 -46.65
CA SER A 78 -26.42 -36.95 -47.53
C SER A 78 -27.56 -35.94 -47.56
N LYS A 79 -27.56 -34.92 -46.68
CA LYS A 79 -28.65 -33.92 -46.61
C LYS A 79 -28.38 -32.72 -47.51
N ARG A 80 -29.41 -32.28 -48.24
CA ARG A 80 -29.34 -31.05 -49.07
C ARG A 80 -29.39 -29.76 -48.24
N ARG A 81 -30.05 -29.80 -47.07
CA ARG A 81 -30.15 -28.69 -46.12
C ARG A 81 -29.43 -29.07 -44.82
N ILE A 82 -28.46 -28.26 -44.42
CA ILE A 82 -27.64 -28.50 -43.22
C ILE A 82 -27.70 -27.26 -42.34
N GLU A 83 -28.07 -27.45 -41.08
CA GLU A 83 -28.13 -26.37 -40.09
C GLU A 83 -26.79 -26.26 -39.37
N ILE A 84 -26.19 -25.06 -39.36
CA ILE A 84 -24.98 -24.76 -38.59
C ILE A 84 -25.40 -23.92 -37.39
N LYS A 85 -25.11 -24.45 -36.19
CA LYS A 85 -25.44 -23.82 -34.91
C LYS A 85 -24.22 -23.08 -34.37
N CYS A 86 -24.45 -22.18 -33.42
CA CYS A 86 -23.40 -21.44 -32.69
C CYS A 86 -22.60 -20.44 -33.53
N VAL A 87 -23.15 -19.93 -34.63
CA VAL A 87 -22.50 -18.93 -35.48
C VAL A 87 -23.45 -17.77 -35.77
N SER A 88 -22.96 -16.54 -35.67
CA SER A 88 -23.72 -15.34 -36.05
C SER A 88 -23.88 -15.24 -37.56
N VAL A 89 -25.11 -14.99 -38.03
CA VAL A 89 -25.42 -14.77 -39.46
C VAL A 89 -24.58 -13.65 -40.07
N LYS A 90 -24.28 -12.58 -39.31
CA LYS A 90 -23.50 -11.43 -39.81
C LYS A 90 -22.08 -11.84 -40.21
N HIS A 91 -21.35 -12.50 -39.30
CA HIS A 91 -19.98 -12.94 -39.55
C HIS A 91 -19.92 -14.10 -40.56
N PHE A 92 -20.90 -15.01 -40.51
CA PHE A 92 -21.01 -16.10 -41.47
C PHE A 92 -21.18 -15.59 -42.90
N ARG A 93 -22.04 -14.59 -43.11
CA ARG A 93 -22.25 -13.97 -44.43
C ARG A 93 -20.96 -13.40 -45.00
N VAL A 94 -20.19 -12.65 -44.19
CA VAL A 94 -18.90 -12.08 -44.60
C VAL A 94 -17.91 -13.18 -45.03
N LEU A 95 -17.84 -14.29 -44.30
CA LEU A 95 -16.98 -15.43 -44.66
C LEU A 95 -17.45 -16.17 -45.92
N MET A 96 -18.77 -16.27 -46.14
CA MET A 96 -19.32 -16.84 -47.37
C MET A 96 -19.05 -15.94 -48.58
N ASP A 97 -19.15 -14.63 -48.43
CA ASP A 97 -18.80 -13.68 -49.49
C ASP A 97 -17.30 -13.67 -49.77
N TYR A 98 -16.46 -13.83 -48.74
CA TYR A 98 -15.02 -14.08 -48.90
C TYR A 98 -14.74 -15.36 -49.69
N SER A 99 -15.46 -16.46 -49.41
CA SER A 99 -15.27 -17.72 -50.15
C SER A 99 -15.52 -17.56 -51.65
N LYS A 100 -16.42 -16.63 -52.03
CA LYS A 100 -16.79 -16.30 -53.41
C LYS A 100 -15.84 -15.31 -54.08
N THR A 101 -15.52 -14.22 -53.38
CA THR A 101 -14.81 -13.05 -53.93
C THR A 101 -13.31 -13.04 -53.62
N SER A 102 -12.86 -13.86 -52.67
CA SER A 102 -11.52 -13.82 -52.06
C SER A 102 -11.15 -12.48 -51.43
N LYS A 103 -12.12 -11.61 -51.13
CA LYS A 103 -11.93 -10.32 -50.46
C LYS A 103 -12.60 -10.33 -49.09
N LEU A 104 -11.84 -9.99 -48.06
CA LEU A 104 -12.32 -9.94 -46.67
C LEU A 104 -12.27 -8.48 -46.20
N VAL A 105 -13.42 -7.94 -45.81
CA VAL A 105 -13.53 -6.58 -45.28
C VAL A 105 -13.53 -6.69 -43.75
N LEU A 106 -12.55 -6.09 -43.11
CA LEU A 106 -12.33 -6.14 -41.67
C LEU A 106 -12.38 -4.73 -41.07
N ASP A 107 -13.02 -4.61 -39.91
CA ASP A 107 -13.04 -3.41 -39.08
C ASP A 107 -12.93 -3.79 -37.60
N ARG A 108 -12.84 -2.79 -36.71
CA ARG A 108 -12.67 -3.00 -35.27
C ARG A 108 -13.88 -3.65 -34.58
N GLU A 109 -15.08 -3.55 -35.18
CA GLU A 109 -16.32 -4.09 -34.61
C GLU A 109 -16.53 -5.56 -35.01
N ASN A 110 -16.10 -5.93 -36.23
CA ASN A 110 -16.39 -7.22 -36.83
C ASN A 110 -15.24 -8.24 -36.68
N VAL A 111 -13.99 -7.79 -36.50
CA VAL A 111 -12.81 -8.66 -36.65
C VAL A 111 -12.76 -9.80 -35.64
N LEU A 112 -13.14 -9.57 -34.38
CA LEU A 112 -13.12 -10.60 -33.33
C LEU A 112 -14.16 -11.70 -33.61
N GLY A 113 -15.38 -11.29 -33.94
CA GLY A 113 -16.45 -12.24 -34.26
C GLY A 113 -16.23 -13.00 -35.57
N ILE A 114 -15.59 -12.38 -36.57
CA ILE A 114 -15.15 -13.05 -37.79
C ILE A 114 -14.03 -14.03 -37.49
N LEU A 115 -13.07 -13.68 -36.64
CA LEU A 115 -11.96 -14.56 -36.26
C LEU A 115 -12.46 -15.82 -35.55
N GLU A 116 -13.34 -15.68 -34.55
CA GLU A 116 -13.97 -16.79 -33.84
C GLU A 116 -14.75 -17.70 -34.80
N THR A 117 -15.51 -17.10 -35.72
CA THR A 117 -16.27 -17.86 -36.71
C THR A 117 -15.35 -18.57 -37.72
N ALA A 118 -14.27 -17.90 -38.15
CA ALA A 118 -13.30 -18.47 -39.08
C ALA A 118 -12.54 -19.63 -38.45
N ASP A 119 -12.20 -19.52 -37.17
CA ASP A 119 -11.56 -20.60 -36.41
C ASP A 119 -12.50 -21.80 -36.25
N PHE A 120 -13.75 -21.56 -35.83
CA PHE A 120 -14.77 -22.61 -35.73
C PHE A 120 -14.99 -23.35 -37.07
N LEU A 121 -15.04 -22.62 -38.18
CA LEU A 121 -15.19 -23.18 -39.52
C LEU A 121 -13.86 -23.64 -40.13
N GLN A 122 -12.73 -23.55 -39.41
CA GLN A 122 -11.39 -23.92 -39.87
C GLN A 122 -11.01 -23.26 -41.21
N LEU A 123 -11.36 -21.99 -41.41
CA LEU A 123 -11.01 -21.18 -42.57
C LEU A 123 -9.66 -20.49 -42.34
N GLU A 124 -8.58 -21.24 -42.54
CA GLU A 124 -7.22 -20.86 -42.15
C GLU A 124 -6.74 -19.52 -42.76
N ARG A 125 -7.07 -19.26 -44.04
CA ARG A 125 -6.69 -18.00 -44.70
C ARG A 125 -7.42 -16.78 -44.12
N ALA A 126 -8.70 -16.93 -43.78
CA ALA A 126 -9.48 -15.85 -43.17
C ALA A 126 -8.97 -15.58 -41.74
N ARG A 127 -8.69 -16.65 -40.98
CA ARG A 127 -8.07 -16.58 -39.65
C ARG A 127 -6.75 -15.78 -39.69
N LEU A 128 -5.85 -16.12 -40.62
CA LEU A 128 -4.58 -15.42 -40.79
C LEU A 128 -4.75 -13.93 -41.11
N LEU A 129 -5.70 -13.57 -41.98
CA LEU A 129 -5.98 -12.17 -42.32
C LEU A 129 -6.52 -11.38 -41.12
N CYS A 130 -7.40 -11.99 -40.32
CA CYS A 130 -7.87 -11.39 -39.07
C CYS A 130 -6.72 -11.18 -38.07
N CYS A 131 -5.84 -12.17 -37.88
CA CYS A 131 -4.66 -12.03 -37.02
C CYS A 131 -3.74 -10.90 -37.51
N LYS A 132 -3.50 -10.78 -38.83
CA LYS A 132 -2.68 -9.71 -39.40
C LYS A 132 -3.30 -8.32 -39.25
N PHE A 133 -4.63 -8.23 -39.28
CA PHE A 133 -5.33 -6.98 -38.97
C PHE A 133 -5.15 -6.61 -37.49
N LEU A 134 -5.37 -7.56 -36.58
CA LEU A 134 -5.21 -7.33 -35.13
C LEU A 134 -3.78 -6.98 -34.75
N GLU A 135 -2.77 -7.59 -35.37
CA GLU A 135 -1.35 -7.24 -35.19
C GLU A 135 -1.05 -5.77 -35.53
N ARG A 136 -1.72 -5.21 -36.55
CA ARG A 136 -1.55 -3.80 -36.96
C ARG A 136 -2.21 -2.81 -36.01
N GLU A 137 -3.21 -3.27 -35.25
CA GLU A 137 -4.01 -2.48 -34.32
C GLU A 137 -3.59 -2.72 -32.84
N LEU A 138 -2.39 -3.27 -32.62
CA LEU A 138 -1.81 -3.45 -31.29
C LEU A 138 -1.38 -2.11 -30.69
N HIS A 139 -1.81 -1.87 -29.45
CA HIS A 139 -1.53 -0.69 -28.67
C HIS A 139 -1.23 -1.07 -27.21
N LEU A 140 -0.59 -0.18 -26.46
CA LEU A 140 -0.31 -0.41 -25.03
C LEU A 140 -1.59 -0.69 -24.24
N SER A 141 -2.67 0.01 -24.55
CA SER A 141 -3.99 -0.12 -23.90
C SER A 141 -4.72 -1.44 -24.18
N ASN A 142 -4.31 -2.20 -25.20
CA ASN A 142 -5.01 -3.43 -25.61
C ASN A 142 -4.12 -4.67 -25.66
N CYS A 143 -2.80 -4.52 -25.53
CA CYS A 143 -1.85 -5.61 -25.70
C CYS A 143 -2.07 -6.77 -24.73
N LEU A 144 -2.32 -6.49 -23.43
CA LEU A 144 -2.57 -7.52 -22.42
C LEU A 144 -3.84 -8.32 -22.71
N GLY A 145 -4.92 -7.63 -23.07
CA GLY A 145 -6.18 -8.27 -23.48
C GLY A 145 -6.00 -9.09 -24.77
N MET A 146 -5.21 -8.59 -25.72
CA MET A 146 -4.91 -9.30 -26.96
C MET A 146 -4.03 -10.54 -26.73
N MET A 147 -3.11 -10.50 -25.76
CA MET A 147 -2.34 -11.68 -25.33
C MET A 147 -3.28 -12.75 -24.78
N ALA A 148 -4.15 -12.41 -23.82
CA ALA A 148 -5.09 -13.35 -23.22
C ALA A 148 -6.03 -13.96 -24.28
N TYR A 149 -6.55 -13.13 -25.19
CA TYR A 149 -7.44 -13.55 -26.27
C TYR A 149 -6.75 -14.42 -27.32
N ALA A 150 -5.52 -14.07 -27.73
CA ALA A 150 -4.77 -14.87 -28.70
C ALA A 150 -4.40 -16.24 -28.11
N TRP A 151 -4.12 -16.32 -26.81
CA TRP A 151 -3.86 -17.57 -26.11
C TRP A 151 -5.09 -18.50 -26.12
N SER A 152 -6.28 -17.98 -25.82
CA SER A 152 -7.50 -18.79 -25.77
C SER A 152 -7.90 -19.38 -27.13
N LEU A 153 -7.63 -18.66 -28.22
CA LEU A 153 -7.85 -19.14 -29.59
C LEU A 153 -6.67 -19.92 -30.18
N GLY A 154 -5.56 -20.09 -29.45
CA GLY A 154 -4.35 -20.76 -29.95
C GLY A 154 -3.63 -20.01 -31.09
N CYS A 155 -3.83 -18.69 -31.21
CA CYS A 155 -3.23 -17.83 -32.22
C CYS A 155 -1.81 -17.40 -31.82
N THR A 156 -0.83 -18.28 -32.02
CA THR A 156 0.56 -18.07 -31.56
C THR A 156 1.25 -16.85 -32.15
N GLN A 157 1.00 -16.50 -33.42
CA GLN A 157 1.61 -15.33 -34.07
C GLN A 157 1.15 -14.02 -33.42
N LEU A 158 -0.16 -13.88 -33.22
CA LEU A 158 -0.75 -12.69 -32.58
C LEU A 158 -0.33 -12.59 -31.11
N TYR A 159 -0.28 -13.73 -30.40
CA TYR A 159 0.22 -13.78 -29.03
C TYR A 159 1.67 -13.27 -28.93
N ASN A 160 2.57 -13.76 -29.80
CA ASN A 160 3.96 -13.34 -29.80
C ASN A 160 4.12 -11.86 -30.15
N ALA A 161 3.31 -11.34 -31.08
CA ALA A 161 3.32 -9.91 -31.42
C ALA A 161 2.86 -9.04 -30.23
N ALA A 162 1.76 -9.41 -29.58
CA ALA A 162 1.25 -8.69 -28.41
C ALA A 162 2.22 -8.78 -27.22
N ARG A 163 2.83 -9.95 -27.00
CA ARG A 163 3.87 -10.18 -25.98
C ARG A 163 5.11 -9.34 -26.24
N HIS A 164 5.55 -9.22 -27.50
CA HIS A 164 6.69 -8.35 -27.84
C HIS A 164 6.42 -6.88 -27.51
N VAL A 165 5.21 -6.38 -27.78
CA VAL A 165 4.80 -5.03 -27.34
C VAL A 165 4.83 -4.92 -25.81
N ALA A 166 4.37 -5.96 -25.10
CA ALA A 166 4.39 -6.00 -23.65
C ALA A 166 5.80 -5.94 -23.05
N LEU A 167 6.74 -6.69 -23.63
CA LEU A 167 8.13 -6.73 -23.18
C LEU A 167 8.90 -5.43 -23.47
N THR A 168 8.67 -4.83 -24.65
CA THR A 168 9.35 -3.60 -25.08
C THR A 168 8.91 -2.35 -24.34
N HIS A 169 7.66 -2.33 -23.83
CA HIS A 169 7.07 -1.19 -23.14
C HIS A 169 6.56 -1.54 -21.73
N PHE A 170 7.23 -2.48 -21.06
CA PHE A 170 6.79 -3.05 -19.79
C PHE A 170 6.51 -2.01 -18.71
N SER A 171 7.38 -1.00 -18.54
CA SER A 171 7.19 0.04 -17.52
C SER A 171 5.88 0.83 -17.67
N ALA A 172 5.46 1.10 -18.91
CA ALA A 172 4.19 1.77 -19.17
C ALA A 172 3.01 0.84 -18.87
N ILE A 173 3.12 -0.44 -19.23
CA ILE A 173 2.07 -1.44 -19.04
C ILE A 173 1.88 -1.82 -17.58
N ALA A 174 2.96 -1.93 -16.81
CA ALA A 174 2.91 -2.16 -15.37
C ALA A 174 2.15 -1.04 -14.61
N SER A 175 2.03 0.14 -15.23
CA SER A 175 1.30 1.27 -14.67
C SER A 175 -0.22 1.22 -14.91
N GLU A 176 -0.68 0.43 -15.88
CA GLU A 176 -2.09 0.31 -16.26
C GLU A 176 -2.91 -0.55 -15.29
N GLU A 177 -4.22 -0.34 -15.22
CA GLU A 177 -5.11 -1.14 -14.35
C GLU A 177 -5.29 -2.57 -14.86
N ASP A 178 -5.31 -2.77 -16.18
CA ASP A 178 -5.48 -4.09 -16.81
C ASP A 178 -4.32 -5.03 -16.43
N PHE A 179 -3.16 -4.50 -16.03
CA PHE A 179 -2.04 -5.29 -15.52
C PHE A 179 -2.39 -6.07 -14.23
N LEU A 180 -3.24 -5.51 -13.37
CA LEU A 180 -3.63 -6.12 -12.09
C LEU A 180 -4.52 -7.36 -12.27
N SER A 181 -5.11 -7.51 -13.46
CA SER A 181 -5.95 -8.64 -13.85
C SER A 181 -5.18 -9.84 -14.40
N LEU A 182 -3.85 -9.71 -14.62
CA LEU A 182 -3.03 -10.80 -15.14
C LEU A 182 -3.00 -11.99 -14.19
N SER A 183 -2.95 -13.20 -14.76
CA SER A 183 -2.69 -14.42 -14.01
C SER A 183 -1.22 -14.47 -13.56
N LYS A 184 -0.95 -15.28 -12.54
CA LYS A 184 0.42 -15.53 -12.04
C LYS A 184 1.34 -16.03 -13.16
N GLU A 185 0.87 -16.95 -13.98
CA GLU A 185 1.63 -17.58 -15.06
C GLU A 185 1.99 -16.56 -16.14
N SER A 186 1.05 -15.68 -16.48
CA SER A 186 1.26 -14.62 -17.47
C SER A 186 2.27 -13.58 -16.98
N LEU A 187 2.20 -13.21 -15.71
CA LEU A 187 3.15 -12.31 -15.08
C LEU A 187 4.55 -12.94 -14.99
N ALA A 188 4.64 -14.19 -14.57
CA ALA A 188 5.89 -14.95 -14.49
C ALA A 188 6.56 -15.06 -15.86
N ASP A 189 5.80 -15.34 -16.92
CA ASP A 189 6.33 -15.43 -18.30
C ASP A 189 6.89 -14.08 -18.81
N LEU A 190 6.29 -12.96 -18.40
CA LEU A 190 6.79 -11.63 -18.76
C LEU A 190 8.08 -11.28 -17.98
N ILE A 191 8.11 -11.52 -16.67
CA ILE A 191 9.25 -11.19 -15.81
C ILE A 191 10.46 -12.09 -16.10
N ALA A 192 10.23 -13.38 -16.34
CA ALA A 192 11.29 -14.34 -16.61
C ALA A 192 11.94 -14.16 -17.99
N CYS A 193 11.41 -13.29 -18.85
CA CYS A 193 11.89 -13.15 -20.22
C CYS A 193 13.17 -12.32 -20.29
N ASP A 194 14.21 -12.87 -20.92
CA ASP A 194 15.51 -12.17 -21.05
C ASP A 194 15.44 -10.90 -21.90
N ASP A 195 14.47 -10.82 -22.82
CA ASP A 195 14.21 -9.68 -23.71
C ASP A 195 13.37 -8.56 -23.06
N LEU A 196 13.15 -8.60 -21.74
CA LEU A 196 12.39 -7.59 -21.01
C LEU A 196 13.10 -6.23 -21.08
N ALA A 197 12.53 -5.27 -21.80
CA ALA A 197 13.15 -3.96 -22.04
C ALA A 197 12.89 -3.02 -20.85
N ILE A 198 13.65 -3.21 -19.78
CA ILE A 198 13.67 -2.34 -18.61
C ILE A 198 15.07 -1.77 -18.40
N HIS A 199 15.16 -0.51 -18.00
CA HIS A 199 16.46 0.13 -17.75
C HIS A 199 17.17 -0.50 -16.54
N LYS A 200 16.41 -1.05 -15.57
CA LYS A 200 16.84 -1.81 -14.37
C LYS A 200 15.71 -2.70 -13.87
N ASP A 201 16.03 -3.79 -13.17
CA ASP A 201 15.06 -4.74 -12.59
C ASP A 201 14.18 -4.13 -11.49
N ASP A 202 14.46 -2.90 -11.07
CA ASP A 202 13.64 -2.10 -10.14
C ASP A 202 12.16 -2.06 -10.59
N ALA A 203 11.92 -1.84 -11.89
CA ALA A 203 10.57 -1.77 -12.47
C ALA A 203 9.85 -3.12 -12.47
N ALA A 204 10.57 -4.24 -12.62
CA ALA A 204 10.00 -5.59 -12.57
C ALA A 204 9.58 -5.94 -11.13
N LEU A 205 10.39 -5.56 -10.14
CA LEU A 205 10.04 -5.75 -8.74
C LEU A 205 8.86 -4.89 -8.31
N GLU A 206 8.85 -3.61 -8.69
CA GLU A 206 7.73 -2.69 -8.40
C GLU A 206 6.42 -3.18 -9.02
N ALA A 207 6.45 -3.64 -10.26
CA ALA A 207 5.30 -4.25 -10.92
C ALA A 207 4.80 -5.51 -10.17
N THR A 208 5.73 -6.35 -9.71
CA THR A 208 5.40 -7.55 -8.91
C THR A 208 4.75 -7.18 -7.58
N LEU A 209 5.31 -6.20 -6.86
CA LEU A 209 4.77 -5.71 -5.60
C LEU A 209 3.38 -5.13 -5.79
N ARG A 210 3.18 -4.30 -6.82
CA ARG A 210 1.89 -3.73 -7.17
C ARG A 210 0.85 -4.82 -7.46
N TRP A 211 1.20 -5.84 -8.25
CA TRP A 211 0.32 -6.96 -8.56
C TRP A 211 -0.06 -7.82 -7.34
N VAL A 212 0.89 -8.05 -6.42
CA VAL A 212 0.64 -8.77 -5.17
C VAL A 212 -0.20 -7.95 -4.20
N SER A 213 0.07 -6.65 -4.07
CA SER A 213 -0.68 -5.75 -3.17
C SER A 213 -2.16 -5.60 -3.52
N PHE A 214 -2.54 -5.93 -4.76
CA PHE A 214 -3.92 -5.82 -5.24
C PHE A 214 -4.86 -6.89 -4.65
N ASP A 215 -4.37 -8.11 -4.39
CA ASP A 215 -5.17 -9.18 -3.77
C ASP A 215 -4.34 -9.88 -2.69
N PRO A 216 -4.76 -9.84 -1.41
CA PRO A 216 -4.05 -10.46 -0.29
C PRO A 216 -3.78 -11.96 -0.48
N LYS A 217 -4.58 -12.66 -1.29
CA LYS A 217 -4.35 -14.08 -1.58
C LYS A 217 -3.09 -14.34 -2.41
N ARG A 218 -2.60 -13.32 -3.12
CA ARG A 218 -1.43 -13.42 -4.00
C ARG A 218 -0.10 -13.35 -3.24
N GLU A 219 -0.12 -13.07 -1.93
CA GLU A 219 1.09 -13.04 -1.10
C GLU A 219 1.89 -14.35 -1.16
N GLU A 220 1.21 -15.48 -1.27
CA GLU A 220 1.86 -16.80 -1.37
C GLU A 220 2.68 -16.97 -2.67
N HIS A 221 2.34 -16.23 -3.73
CA HIS A 221 3.05 -16.27 -5.01
C HIS A 221 4.24 -15.31 -5.08
N PHE A 222 4.38 -14.40 -4.12
CA PHE A 222 5.42 -13.38 -4.12
C PHE A 222 6.83 -13.98 -4.13
N LEU A 223 7.06 -15.00 -3.29
CA LEU A 223 8.37 -15.66 -3.19
C LEU A 223 8.78 -16.39 -4.47
N GLU A 224 7.83 -16.87 -5.26
CA GLU A 224 8.10 -17.51 -6.54
C GLU A 224 8.37 -16.48 -7.64
N LEU A 225 7.60 -15.39 -7.67
CA LEU A 225 7.75 -14.33 -8.66
C LEU A 225 9.04 -13.53 -8.45
N ILE A 226 9.46 -13.30 -7.21
CA ILE A 226 10.69 -12.54 -6.92
C ILE A 226 11.96 -13.31 -7.30
N GLN A 227 11.92 -14.65 -7.35
CA GLN A 227 13.04 -15.45 -7.84
C GLN A 227 13.31 -15.26 -9.33
N LEU A 228 12.32 -14.73 -10.07
CA LEU A 228 12.43 -14.42 -11.49
C LEU A 228 13.05 -13.03 -11.71
N VAL A 229 13.04 -12.15 -10.71
CA VAL A 229 13.68 -10.83 -10.76
C VAL A 229 15.18 -11.02 -10.48
N ARG A 230 16.04 -10.49 -11.36
CA ARG A 230 17.49 -10.70 -11.26
C ARG A 230 18.07 -9.77 -10.18
N PRO A 231 18.58 -10.31 -9.06
CA PRO A 231 19.05 -9.46 -7.96
C PRO A 231 20.26 -8.60 -8.33
N GLU A 232 21.05 -9.06 -9.30
CA GLU A 232 22.30 -8.45 -9.75
C GLU A 232 22.09 -7.15 -10.55
N SER A 233 20.87 -6.89 -11.05
CA SER A 233 20.51 -5.71 -11.86
C SER A 233 19.66 -4.68 -11.10
N LEU A 234 19.40 -4.90 -9.80
CA LEU A 234 18.75 -3.92 -8.94
C LEU A 234 19.67 -2.74 -8.64
N SER A 235 19.13 -1.52 -8.63
CA SER A 235 19.93 -0.34 -8.36
C SER A 235 20.25 -0.16 -6.87
N LEU A 236 21.46 0.29 -6.53
CA LEU A 236 21.83 0.62 -5.15
C LEU A 236 20.85 1.59 -4.46
N PRO A 237 20.35 2.67 -5.10
CA PRO A 237 19.31 3.53 -4.52
C PRO A 237 18.01 2.79 -4.21
N PHE A 238 17.59 1.88 -5.10
CA PHE A 238 16.39 1.06 -4.91
C PHE A 238 16.59 -0.02 -3.85
N ILE A 239 17.78 -0.62 -3.75
CA ILE A 239 18.16 -1.52 -2.66
C ILE A 239 18.18 -0.77 -1.32
N THR A 240 18.68 0.47 -1.28
CA THR A 240 18.62 1.30 -0.06
C THR A 240 17.19 1.66 0.31
N GLN A 241 16.34 2.00 -0.66
CA GLN A 241 14.92 2.27 -0.45
C GLN A 241 14.18 1.02 0.01
N LEU A 242 14.40 -0.14 -0.63
CA LEU A 242 13.90 -1.44 -0.18
C LEU A 242 14.44 -1.83 1.19
N SER A 243 15.70 -1.50 1.54
CA SER A 243 16.27 -1.78 2.85
C SER A 243 15.65 -0.92 3.95
N MET A 244 15.31 0.35 3.63
CA MET A 244 14.50 1.22 4.48
C MET A 244 13.05 0.74 4.57
N THR A 245 12.55 0.05 3.54
CA THR A 245 11.20 -0.55 3.52
C THR A 245 11.15 -2.00 4.04
N ARG A 246 12.30 -2.69 4.22
CA ARG A 246 12.45 -4.11 4.63
C ARG A 246 13.17 -4.35 5.95
N ALA A 247 13.71 -3.33 6.61
CA ALA A 247 13.71 -3.39 8.07
C ALA A 247 12.24 -3.25 8.51
N ARG A 248 11.45 -4.34 8.43
CA ARG A 248 10.14 -4.40 9.09
C ARG A 248 10.40 -4.44 10.60
N ALA A 249 10.84 -3.31 11.14
CA ALA A 249 10.34 -2.91 12.43
C ALA A 249 8.81 -2.95 12.29
N ARG A 250 8.15 -3.94 12.87
CA ARG A 250 6.68 -3.91 12.98
C ARG A 250 6.37 -2.78 13.94
N GLU A 251 6.22 -1.58 13.41
CA GLU A 251 5.86 -0.43 14.21
C GLU A 251 4.43 -0.61 14.69
N THR A 252 4.29 -0.78 16.00
CA THR A 252 3.01 -1.02 16.65
C THR A 252 2.79 0.10 17.64
N LEU A 253 1.62 0.73 17.55
CA LEU A 253 1.22 1.78 18.47
C LEU A 253 0.58 1.13 19.71
N PHE A 254 1.06 1.49 20.89
CA PHE A 254 0.45 1.12 22.15
C PHE A 254 -0.21 2.31 22.81
N VAL A 255 -1.38 2.06 23.39
CA VAL A 255 -2.17 3.03 24.15
C VAL A 255 -2.52 2.42 25.49
N LEU A 256 -2.01 3.03 26.56
CA LEU A 256 -2.47 2.79 27.92
C LEU A 256 -3.40 3.94 28.29
N GLY A 257 -4.65 3.63 28.62
CA GLY A 257 -5.62 4.67 28.92
C GLY A 257 -6.80 4.21 29.75
N GLY A 258 -7.92 4.90 29.57
CA GLY A 258 -9.11 4.72 30.39
C GLY A 258 -9.13 5.60 31.65
N PRO A 259 -10.26 5.62 32.38
CA PRO A 259 -10.38 6.36 33.62
C PRO A 259 -9.39 5.83 34.67
N HIS A 260 -8.76 6.73 35.43
CA HIS A 260 -7.83 6.31 36.48
C HIS A 260 -8.55 5.76 37.72
N ASP A 261 -9.84 6.03 37.91
CA ASP A 261 -10.63 5.61 39.07
C ASP A 261 -11.14 4.16 38.98
N THR A 262 -10.91 3.47 37.86
CA THR A 262 -11.22 2.05 37.70
C THR A 262 -10.11 1.15 38.25
N GLU A 263 -10.44 -0.09 38.63
CA GLU A 263 -9.46 -1.07 39.15
C GLU A 263 -8.33 -1.39 38.15
N GLN A 264 -8.61 -1.21 36.87
CA GLN A 264 -7.73 -1.54 35.75
C GLN A 264 -7.66 -0.38 34.76
N GLN A 265 -6.48 -0.17 34.20
CA GLN A 265 -6.25 0.72 33.08
C GLN A 265 -5.94 -0.12 31.83
N PRO A 266 -6.83 -0.12 30.81
CA PRO A 266 -6.65 -0.95 29.63
C PRO A 266 -5.43 -0.55 28.80
N LEU A 267 -4.71 -1.58 28.33
CA LEU A 267 -3.67 -1.47 27.32
C LEU A 267 -4.22 -1.98 25.99
N TYR A 268 -4.04 -1.22 24.93
CA TYR A 268 -4.39 -1.62 23.58
C TYR A 268 -3.20 -1.46 22.65
N GLN A 269 -3.09 -2.37 21.69
CA GLN A 269 -2.15 -2.27 20.57
C GLN A 269 -2.92 -2.02 19.27
N PHE A 270 -2.41 -1.11 18.45
CA PHE A 270 -2.95 -0.76 17.14
C PHE A 270 -2.00 -1.20 16.05
N HIS A 271 -2.54 -1.89 15.05
CA HIS A 271 -1.82 -2.36 13.87
C HIS A 271 -2.12 -1.43 12.69
N PRO A 272 -1.19 -0.53 12.30
CA PRO A 272 -1.44 0.52 11.31
C PRO A 272 -1.91 -0.01 9.97
N LEU A 273 -1.26 -1.06 9.46
CA LEU A 273 -1.58 -1.67 8.16
C LEU A 273 -3.00 -2.25 8.09
N SER A 274 -3.54 -2.69 9.22
CA SER A 274 -4.88 -3.30 9.28
C SER A 274 -5.96 -2.34 9.79
N GLY A 275 -5.57 -1.23 10.40
CA GLY A 275 -6.47 -0.32 11.12
C GLY A 275 -7.16 -0.93 12.35
N ARG A 276 -6.67 -2.06 12.88
CA ARG A 276 -7.34 -2.78 13.98
C ARG A 276 -6.65 -2.57 15.33
N TRP A 277 -7.49 -2.35 16.34
CA TRP A 277 -7.11 -2.39 17.75
C TRP A 277 -7.23 -3.80 18.29
N GLN A 278 -6.30 -4.17 19.17
CA GLN A 278 -6.32 -5.40 19.93
C GLN A 278 -6.10 -5.09 21.40
N SER A 279 -6.90 -5.72 22.26
CA SER A 279 -6.75 -5.59 23.70
C SER A 279 -5.58 -6.44 24.20
N CYS A 280 -4.77 -5.85 25.07
CA CYS A 280 -3.71 -6.51 25.82
C CYS A 280 -4.13 -6.63 27.30
N PRO A 281 -3.46 -7.48 28.09
CA PRO A 281 -3.66 -7.52 29.54
C PRO A 281 -3.54 -6.11 30.15
N PRO A 282 -4.54 -5.66 30.92
CA PRO A 282 -4.56 -4.29 31.44
C PRO A 282 -3.60 -4.14 32.61
N LEU A 283 -3.17 -2.89 32.84
CA LEU A 283 -2.43 -2.54 34.05
C LEU A 283 -3.40 -2.57 35.25
N GLN A 284 -3.13 -3.44 36.22
CA GLN A 284 -3.94 -3.62 37.43
C GLN A 284 -3.64 -2.52 38.47
N ARG A 285 -3.96 -1.27 38.15
CA ARG A 285 -3.71 -0.10 39.02
C ARG A 285 -4.84 0.92 38.97
N LYS A 286 -5.56 1.00 40.09
CA LYS A 286 -6.50 2.07 40.39
C LYS A 286 -5.80 3.34 40.85
N ASN A 287 -6.42 4.48 40.61
CA ASN A 287 -6.07 5.81 41.06
C ASN A 287 -4.67 6.31 40.69
N LEU A 288 -4.04 5.75 39.66
CA LEU A 288 -2.73 6.20 39.17
C LEU A 288 -2.92 7.09 37.94
N THR A 289 -2.40 8.31 37.97
CA THR A 289 -2.42 9.29 36.87
C THR A 289 -1.05 9.96 36.72
N GLN A 290 -0.86 10.84 35.73
CA GLN A 290 0.37 11.61 35.53
C GLN A 290 1.66 10.76 35.49
N TYR A 291 1.54 9.49 35.10
CA TYR A 291 2.66 8.62 34.76
C TYR A 291 3.15 8.93 33.34
N SER A 292 4.26 8.31 32.95
CA SER A 292 4.74 8.37 31.58
C SER A 292 4.94 6.96 31.01
N VAL A 293 4.58 6.78 29.74
CA VAL A 293 4.73 5.54 28.98
C VAL A 293 5.84 5.70 27.95
N ALA A 294 6.76 4.74 27.90
CA ALA A 294 7.80 4.65 26.88
C ALA A 294 7.92 3.21 26.34
N ALA A 295 8.49 3.07 25.15
CA ALA A 295 8.82 1.79 24.56
C ALA A 295 10.34 1.66 24.51
N VAL A 296 10.85 0.52 24.95
CA VAL A 296 12.28 0.22 24.92
C VAL A 296 12.45 -1.28 24.66
N GLY A 297 13.24 -1.64 23.64
CA GLY A 297 13.24 -3.01 23.10
C GLY A 297 11.82 -3.49 22.77
N ASP A 298 11.46 -4.68 23.24
CA ASP A 298 10.12 -5.29 23.09
C ASP A 298 9.21 -5.06 24.32
N ASN A 299 9.46 -4.01 25.10
CA ASN A 299 8.72 -3.71 26.32
C ASN A 299 8.05 -2.34 26.26
N VAL A 300 6.80 -2.29 26.72
CA VAL A 300 6.12 -1.03 27.07
C VAL A 300 6.31 -0.78 28.56
N VAL A 301 6.91 0.34 28.93
CA VAL A 301 7.26 0.66 30.31
C VAL A 301 6.47 1.85 30.81
N VAL A 302 5.83 1.68 31.96
CA VAL A 302 5.12 2.71 32.71
C VAL A 302 5.98 3.10 33.90
N THR A 303 6.26 4.39 34.05
CA THR A 303 7.14 4.92 35.10
C THR A 303 6.41 5.95 35.94
N GLY A 304 6.61 5.87 37.27
CA GLY A 304 6.14 6.83 38.26
C GLY A 304 4.63 7.09 38.22
N GLY A 305 4.25 8.32 38.55
CA GLY A 305 2.89 8.81 38.53
C GLY A 305 2.43 9.36 39.89
N TYR A 306 1.22 9.90 39.89
CA TYR A 306 0.54 10.43 41.05
C TYR A 306 -0.58 9.48 41.44
N PHE A 307 -0.47 8.92 42.64
CA PHE A 307 -1.36 7.87 43.12
C PHE A 307 -2.20 8.36 44.28
N ARG A 308 -3.47 7.94 44.31
CA ARG A 308 -4.39 8.25 45.42
C ARG A 308 -4.80 7.00 46.17
N ASP A 309 -4.34 6.91 47.43
CA ASP A 309 -4.93 6.03 48.44
C ASP A 309 -5.98 6.83 49.23
N VAL A 310 -5.53 7.54 50.28
CA VAL A 310 -6.33 8.54 51.00
C VAL A 310 -6.02 9.96 50.50
N LEU A 311 -4.74 10.30 50.50
CA LEU A 311 -4.18 11.52 49.90
C LEU A 311 -3.45 11.16 48.61
N TRP A 312 -3.18 12.17 47.80
CA TRP A 312 -2.36 12.02 46.61
C TRP A 312 -0.87 12.13 46.96
N PHE A 313 -0.04 11.29 46.35
CA PHE A 313 1.41 11.31 46.50
C PHE A 313 2.11 10.75 45.26
N SER A 314 3.35 11.17 45.06
CA SER A 314 4.21 10.72 43.97
C SER A 314 4.71 9.30 44.23
N VAL A 315 4.79 8.45 43.20
CA VAL A 315 5.31 7.08 43.32
C VAL A 315 6.55 6.86 42.45
N ASP A 316 7.36 5.88 42.84
CA ASP A 316 8.59 5.42 42.19
C ASP A 316 8.37 4.14 41.35
N TRP A 317 7.11 3.73 41.20
CA TRP A 317 6.77 2.43 40.62
C TRP A 317 7.14 2.33 39.14
N VAL A 318 7.65 1.15 38.76
CA VAL A 318 7.92 0.80 37.38
C VAL A 318 7.20 -0.50 37.03
N ARG A 319 6.49 -0.48 35.91
CA ARG A 319 5.77 -1.64 35.37
C ARG A 319 6.14 -1.81 33.91
N MET A 320 6.60 -3.00 33.55
CA MET A 320 7.01 -3.33 32.19
C MET A 320 6.04 -4.37 31.64
N PHE A 321 5.47 -4.10 30.48
CA PHE A 321 4.69 -5.06 29.73
C PHE A 321 5.60 -5.69 28.67
N ASP A 322 5.93 -6.95 28.88
CA ASP A 322 6.67 -7.75 27.89
C ASP A 322 5.71 -8.19 26.80
N CYS A 323 5.92 -7.68 25.58
CA CYS A 323 5.09 -7.98 24.43
C CYS A 323 5.23 -9.44 23.96
N GLY A 324 6.36 -10.08 24.21
CA GLY A 324 6.61 -11.48 23.83
C GLY A 324 5.80 -12.45 24.68
N SER A 325 5.82 -12.28 26.01
CA SER A 325 5.03 -13.12 26.93
C SER A 325 3.60 -12.62 27.17
N GLN A 326 3.28 -11.39 26.74
CA GLN A 326 2.05 -10.67 27.03
C GLN A 326 1.76 -10.59 28.53
N ARG A 327 2.75 -10.21 29.33
CA ARG A 327 2.62 -10.12 30.78
C ARG A 327 3.23 -8.84 31.31
N TRP A 328 2.60 -8.33 32.36
CA TRP A 328 3.17 -7.27 33.18
C TRP A 328 4.15 -7.87 34.18
N VAL A 329 5.35 -7.30 34.24
CA VAL A 329 6.37 -7.57 35.23
C VAL A 329 6.71 -6.28 35.98
N GLU A 330 7.19 -6.45 37.21
CA GLU A 330 7.69 -5.36 38.03
C GLU A 330 9.12 -5.03 37.61
N GLY A 331 9.39 -3.75 37.37
CA GLY A 331 10.74 -3.25 37.12
C GLY A 331 11.37 -2.67 38.38
N PRO A 332 12.68 -2.35 38.34
CA PRO A 332 13.34 -1.64 39.43
C PRO A 332 12.65 -0.30 39.72
N ALA A 333 12.41 0.00 41.00
CA ALA A 333 11.83 1.27 41.41
C ALA A 333 12.76 2.44 41.07
N LEU A 334 12.19 3.59 40.69
CA LEU A 334 12.94 4.83 40.47
C LEU A 334 13.66 5.25 41.77
N GLN A 335 14.78 5.95 41.65
CA GLN A 335 15.47 6.49 42.81
C GLN A 335 14.66 7.61 43.48
N LYS A 336 13.92 8.38 42.68
CA LYS A 336 13.01 9.43 43.16
C LYS A 336 11.60 9.22 42.64
N SER A 337 10.65 9.09 43.57
CA SER A 337 9.22 9.11 43.28
C SER A 337 8.83 10.40 42.57
N ARG A 338 8.16 10.29 41.42
CA ARG A 338 7.84 11.46 40.59
C ARG A 338 6.56 11.29 39.79
N HIS A 339 5.94 12.41 39.44
CA HIS A 339 4.79 12.49 38.55
C HIS A 339 4.97 13.65 37.56
N SER A 340 4.14 13.69 36.52
CA SER A 340 4.20 14.72 35.45
C SER A 340 5.56 14.82 34.74
N HIS A 341 6.39 13.78 34.87
CA HIS A 341 7.66 13.63 34.18
C HIS A 341 7.45 13.13 32.75
N SER A 342 8.54 13.12 31.99
CA SER A 342 8.59 12.50 30.67
C SER A 342 9.45 11.25 30.70
N SER A 343 9.16 10.28 29.85
CA SER A 343 10.02 9.11 29.62
C SER A 343 10.24 8.89 28.14
N ALA A 344 11.45 8.49 27.77
CA ALA A 344 11.83 8.21 26.40
C ALA A 344 12.70 6.96 26.34
N GLY A 345 12.39 6.06 25.41
CA GLY A 345 13.28 4.96 25.07
C GLY A 345 14.21 5.40 23.95
N LEU A 346 15.50 5.11 24.11
CA LEU A 346 16.49 5.28 23.06
C LEU A 346 17.39 4.04 23.06
N ASP A 347 17.46 3.36 21.92
CA ASP A 347 18.09 2.04 21.78
C ASP A 347 17.52 1.02 22.81
N SER A 348 18.37 0.50 23.70
CA SER A 348 18.00 -0.42 24.79
C SER A 348 17.98 0.24 26.17
N VAL A 349 17.92 1.57 26.21
CA VAL A 349 17.99 2.38 27.42
C VAL A 349 16.73 3.21 27.58
N LEU A 350 16.14 3.14 28.77
CA LEU A 350 15.01 3.96 29.18
C LEU A 350 15.52 5.18 29.93
N TYR A 351 15.01 6.36 29.61
CA TYR A 351 15.30 7.61 30.30
C TYR A 351 14.03 8.18 30.91
N VAL A 352 14.16 8.70 32.13
CA VAL A 352 13.10 9.35 32.90
C VAL A 352 13.55 10.77 33.24
N LEU A 353 12.79 11.75 32.77
CA LEU A 353 13.20 13.15 32.60
C LEU A 353 12.31 14.06 33.46
N GLY A 354 12.91 14.71 34.47
CA GLY A 354 12.27 15.77 35.25
C GLY A 354 10.99 15.36 35.96
N GLY A 355 9.97 16.22 35.90
CA GLY A 355 8.70 16.08 36.61
C GLY A 355 8.73 16.70 38.00
N SER A 356 7.78 16.27 38.84
CA SER A 356 7.57 16.78 40.19
C SER A 356 7.56 15.66 41.21
N THR A 357 8.11 15.96 42.39
CA THR A 357 7.92 15.18 43.62
C THR A 357 6.92 15.91 44.52
N ASP A 358 6.59 15.30 45.66
CA ASP A 358 5.79 15.97 46.68
C ASP A 358 6.57 17.10 47.40
N GLU A 359 7.89 17.18 47.19
CA GLU A 359 8.78 18.21 47.76
C GLU A 359 9.11 19.34 46.78
N GLY A 360 8.91 19.14 45.49
CA GLY A 360 9.22 20.13 44.45
C GLY A 360 9.60 19.53 43.09
N LEU A 361 9.96 20.42 42.17
CA LEU A 361 10.29 20.11 40.78
C LEU A 361 11.67 19.45 40.67
N LEU A 362 11.82 18.53 39.71
CA LEU A 362 13.08 17.83 39.42
C LEU A 362 13.67 18.25 38.08
N GLY A 363 14.98 18.53 38.08
CA GLY A 363 15.79 18.57 36.86
C GLY A 363 16.47 17.24 36.54
N ASP A 364 16.42 16.30 37.49
CA ASP A 364 17.21 15.07 37.46
C ASP A 364 16.71 14.10 36.41
N VAL A 365 17.68 13.37 35.83
CA VAL A 365 17.44 12.38 34.80
C VAL A 365 17.98 11.05 35.28
N GLU A 366 17.12 10.04 35.26
CA GLU A 366 17.48 8.67 35.59
C GLU A 366 17.43 7.83 34.31
N ARG A 367 18.41 6.95 34.11
CA ARG A 367 18.43 5.99 33.02
C ARG A 367 18.47 4.55 33.52
N LEU A 368 17.84 3.65 32.77
CA LEU A 368 17.87 2.22 33.01
C LEU A 368 18.21 1.49 31.72
N VAL A 369 19.33 0.77 31.71
CA VAL A 369 19.62 -0.21 30.67
C VAL A 369 18.72 -1.41 30.89
N LEU A 370 17.96 -1.85 29.88
CA LEU A 370 17.09 -3.01 30.02
C LEU A 370 17.88 -4.26 30.45
N GLY A 371 17.39 -4.93 31.49
CA GLY A 371 18.05 -6.08 32.12
C GLY A 371 18.94 -5.72 33.31
N SER A 372 19.22 -4.44 33.54
CA SER A 372 19.81 -3.96 34.80
C SER A 372 18.78 -3.98 35.93
N GLU A 373 19.25 -4.15 37.17
CA GLU A 373 18.44 -4.06 38.38
C GLU A 373 18.49 -2.67 39.03
N GLU A 374 19.39 -1.79 38.59
CA GLU A 374 19.61 -0.48 39.18
C GLU A 374 19.50 0.64 38.14
N TRP A 375 18.94 1.77 38.58
CA TRP A 375 18.88 3.02 37.84
C TRP A 375 20.18 3.81 38.02
N GLU A 376 20.63 4.47 36.96
CA GLU A 376 21.79 5.36 36.98
C GLU A 376 21.34 6.81 36.83
N GLU A 377 21.87 7.70 37.67
CA GLU A 377 21.68 9.14 37.50
C GLU A 377 22.64 9.65 36.41
N VAL A 378 22.12 10.50 35.53
CA VAL A 378 22.91 11.18 34.49
C VAL A 378 22.77 12.68 34.62
N SER A 379 23.49 13.43 33.78
CA SER A 379 23.49 14.89 33.88
C SER A 379 22.06 15.48 33.88
N PRO A 380 21.74 16.41 34.80
CA PRO A 380 20.41 16.97 34.92
C PRO A 380 20.11 17.96 33.79
N MET A 381 18.82 18.17 33.52
CA MET A 381 18.34 19.15 32.54
C MET A 381 18.82 20.57 32.90
N VAL A 382 19.05 21.41 31.87
CA VAL A 382 19.44 22.83 32.05
C VAL A 382 18.41 23.60 32.88
N ARG A 383 17.13 23.28 32.68
CA ARG A 383 15.98 23.79 33.43
C ARG A 383 15.12 22.62 33.87
N ALA A 384 14.87 22.53 35.18
CA ALA A 384 13.86 21.64 35.74
C ALA A 384 12.49 22.01 35.20
N VAL A 385 11.77 21.04 34.64
CA VAL A 385 10.43 21.23 34.08
C VAL A 385 9.52 20.04 34.39
N GLU A 386 8.26 20.32 34.66
CA GLU A 386 7.18 19.33 34.62
C GLU A 386 6.28 19.58 33.42
N ARG A 387 5.49 18.55 33.06
CA ARG A 387 4.46 18.67 32.02
C ARG A 387 5.01 19.12 30.66
N ALA A 388 6.30 18.89 30.42
CA ALA A 388 7.00 19.15 29.18
C ALA A 388 6.68 18.10 28.11
N ALA A 389 6.89 18.44 26.84
CA ALA A 389 6.85 17.46 25.76
C ALA A 389 8.24 16.87 25.54
N SER A 390 8.32 15.60 25.16
CA SER A 390 9.60 14.94 24.91
C SER A 390 9.55 14.02 23.72
N ALA A 391 10.64 13.95 22.97
CA ALA A 391 10.82 13.01 21.87
C ALA A 391 12.30 12.58 21.78
N ALA A 392 12.52 11.34 21.35
CA ALA A 392 13.84 10.83 21.01
C ALA A 392 14.06 10.95 19.50
N MET A 393 15.21 11.47 19.09
CA MET A 393 15.58 11.66 17.70
C MET A 393 17.08 11.40 17.53
N ASP A 394 17.43 10.52 16.60
CA ASP A 394 18.78 10.03 16.37
C ASP A 394 19.46 9.47 17.63
N SER A 395 20.44 10.19 18.18
CA SER A 395 21.18 9.82 19.40
C SER A 395 20.98 10.84 20.53
N CYS A 396 19.88 11.59 20.45
CA CYS A 396 19.56 12.69 21.34
C CYS A 396 18.12 12.56 21.86
N ILE A 397 17.90 13.12 23.05
CA ILE A 397 16.57 13.25 23.65
C ILE A 397 16.26 14.73 23.78
N TYR A 398 15.06 15.14 23.37
CA TYR A 398 14.63 16.52 23.39
C TYR A 398 13.50 16.69 24.39
N VAL A 399 13.57 17.75 25.18
CA VAL A 399 12.52 18.18 26.12
C VAL A 399 12.15 19.61 25.78
N ALA A 400 10.92 19.80 25.34
CA ALA A 400 10.39 21.09 24.89
C ALA A 400 9.37 21.64 25.88
N CYS A 401 9.60 22.89 26.26
CA CYS A 401 8.71 23.68 27.11
C CYS A 401 8.39 23.05 28.48
N GLY A 402 7.17 23.22 29.00
CA GLY A 402 6.77 22.77 30.34
C GLY A 402 6.64 23.91 31.35
N LEU A 403 6.37 23.55 32.61
CA LEU A 403 6.33 24.48 33.74
C LEU A 403 7.63 24.38 34.53
N ASP A 404 8.24 25.52 34.82
CA ASP A 404 9.44 25.62 35.64
C ASP A 404 9.12 25.72 37.14
N GLU A 405 10.16 25.87 37.96
CA GLU A 405 10.08 25.97 39.42
C GLU A 405 9.26 27.16 39.93
N ASN A 406 9.11 28.21 39.10
CA ASN A 406 8.31 29.39 39.41
C ASN A 406 6.85 29.24 38.96
N GLY A 407 6.51 28.12 38.32
CA GLY A 407 5.22 27.91 37.66
C GLY A 407 5.09 28.71 36.36
N GLU A 408 6.19 29.22 35.81
CA GLU A 408 6.22 29.92 34.53
C GLU A 408 6.41 28.92 33.38
N VAL A 409 5.89 29.29 32.21
CA VAL A 409 6.03 28.45 31.02
C VAL A 409 7.42 28.63 30.44
N TYR A 410 8.26 27.61 30.56
CA TYR A 410 9.58 27.62 29.97
C TYR A 410 9.46 27.48 28.44
N ALA A 411 10.25 28.26 27.69
CA ALA A 411 10.21 28.25 26.23
C ALA A 411 11.31 27.41 25.58
N GLY A 412 12.33 27.00 26.34
CA GLY A 412 13.50 26.33 25.80
C GLY A 412 13.19 24.92 25.29
N VAL A 413 13.85 24.56 24.20
CA VAL A 413 14.01 23.18 23.75
C VAL A 413 15.37 22.70 24.21
N GLN A 414 15.37 21.83 25.21
CA GLN A 414 16.57 21.27 25.81
C GLN A 414 16.90 19.96 25.11
N ARG A 415 18.16 19.73 24.75
CA ARG A 415 18.64 18.52 24.11
C ARG A 415 19.67 17.84 25.00
N TYR A 416 19.48 16.55 25.21
CA TYR A 416 20.44 15.67 25.85
C TYR A 416 21.21 14.87 24.81
N ARG A 417 22.53 14.95 24.86
CA ARG A 417 23.43 14.19 23.99
C ARG A 417 23.96 12.98 24.75
N VAL A 418 23.43 11.81 24.43
CA VAL A 418 23.67 10.58 25.21
C VAL A 418 25.16 10.21 25.30
N LYS A 419 25.93 10.41 24.22
CA LYS A 419 27.36 10.09 24.18
C LYS A 419 28.23 10.99 25.06
N GLU A 420 27.81 12.23 25.22
CA GLU A 420 28.58 13.28 25.92
C GLU A 420 28.12 13.48 27.36
N ASP A 421 26.99 12.84 27.73
CA ASP A 421 26.26 13.06 28.97
C ASP A 421 26.10 14.54 29.29
N GLN A 422 25.58 15.30 28.34
CA GLN A 422 25.46 16.76 28.45
C GLN A 422 24.14 17.26 27.90
N TRP A 423 23.66 18.32 28.52
CA TRP A 423 22.49 19.07 28.08
C TRP A 423 22.88 20.41 27.47
N ASP A 424 22.22 20.77 26.38
CA ASP A 424 22.24 22.11 25.82
C ASP A 424 20.82 22.61 25.51
N VAL A 425 20.67 23.91 25.27
CA VAL A 425 19.41 24.50 24.79
C VAL A 425 19.60 24.83 23.32
N VAL A 426 18.83 24.17 22.45
CA VAL A 426 19.02 24.25 20.99
C VAL A 426 18.20 25.35 20.34
N SER A 427 17.04 25.67 20.91
CA SER A 427 16.15 26.71 20.38
C SER A 427 15.10 27.11 21.43
N TYR A 428 14.27 28.09 21.11
CA TYR A 428 13.16 28.54 21.94
C TYR A 428 11.87 28.52 21.14
N SER A 429 10.84 27.86 21.67
CA SER A 429 9.54 27.79 21.02
C SER A 429 8.92 29.19 20.87
N PRO A 430 8.41 29.56 19.68
CA PRO A 430 7.70 30.82 19.46
C PRO A 430 6.34 30.86 20.19
N PHE A 431 5.78 29.70 20.53
CA PHE A 431 4.51 29.57 21.24
C PHE A 431 4.66 28.61 22.44
N PRO A 432 5.37 29.03 23.50
CA PRO A 432 5.68 28.16 24.63
C PRO A 432 4.42 27.81 25.42
N ARG A 433 4.29 26.52 25.78
CA ARG A 433 3.13 25.94 26.51
C ARG A 433 3.57 24.75 27.37
N TYR A 434 2.69 24.30 28.25
CA TYR A 434 2.80 23.03 28.98
C TYR A 434 1.67 22.09 28.55
N ASP A 435 1.76 20.80 28.92
CA ASP A 435 0.89 19.73 28.42
C ASP A 435 0.90 19.62 26.88
N LEU A 436 2.03 19.96 26.28
CA LEU A 436 2.30 19.66 24.88
C LEU A 436 2.60 18.16 24.73
N VAL A 437 2.38 17.65 23.52
CA VAL A 437 2.86 16.33 23.11
C VAL A 437 3.85 16.51 21.96
N ALA A 438 4.90 15.68 21.91
CA ALA A 438 5.95 15.74 20.90
C ALA A 438 6.23 14.40 20.24
N THR A 439 6.57 14.41 18.96
CA THR A 439 7.07 13.25 18.23
C THR A 439 8.14 13.68 17.22
N GLU A 440 8.93 12.71 16.76
CA GLU A 440 9.93 12.90 15.71
C GLU A 440 9.39 12.38 14.39
N LEU A 441 9.66 13.10 13.29
CA LEU A 441 9.50 12.57 11.94
C LEU A 441 10.43 13.30 10.97
N ASN A 442 11.24 12.52 10.25
CA ASN A 442 12.22 12.99 9.25
C ASN A 442 13.24 14.00 9.79
N GLY A 443 13.77 13.77 10.99
CA GLY A 443 14.78 14.65 11.58
C GLY A 443 14.24 15.98 12.11
N ALA A 444 12.92 16.12 12.18
CA ALA A 444 12.25 17.28 12.78
C ALA A 444 11.38 16.88 13.97
N LEU A 445 11.27 17.80 14.92
CA LEU A 445 10.39 17.67 16.08
C LEU A 445 9.05 18.32 15.77
N TYR A 446 7.98 17.56 15.98
CA TYR A 446 6.62 18.07 15.89
C TYR A 446 6.04 18.24 17.28
N LEU A 447 5.61 19.45 17.61
CA LEU A 447 4.95 19.80 18.87
C LEU A 447 3.48 20.09 18.62
N PHE A 448 2.61 19.49 19.42
CA PHE A 448 1.17 19.68 19.32
C PHE A 448 0.57 20.12 20.65
N GLY A 449 -0.25 21.17 20.60
CA GLY A 449 -1.04 21.67 21.72
C GLY A 449 -1.32 23.16 21.60
N GLY A 450 -2.56 23.49 21.23
CA GLY A 450 -2.98 24.85 20.91
C GLY A 450 -2.53 25.29 19.52
N GLN A 451 -1.26 25.12 19.19
CA GLN A 451 -0.72 25.30 17.84
C GLN A 451 0.18 24.12 17.49
N ALA A 452 0.17 23.70 16.22
CA ALA A 452 1.05 22.66 15.72
C ALA A 452 2.31 23.30 15.13
N LEU A 453 3.47 22.86 15.61
CA LEU A 453 4.77 23.41 15.24
C LEU A 453 5.68 22.27 14.77
N ARG A 454 6.36 22.48 13.65
CA ARG A 454 7.50 21.66 13.22
C ARG A 454 8.77 22.47 13.44
N PHE A 455 9.70 21.90 14.19
CA PHE A 455 11.02 22.44 14.45
C PHE A 455 12.07 21.57 13.76
N ASP A 456 12.78 22.17 12.81
CA ASP A 456 13.91 21.54 12.13
C ASP A 456 15.18 21.81 12.92
N VAL A 457 15.74 20.75 13.51
CA VAL A 457 16.87 20.90 14.45
C VAL A 457 18.17 21.24 13.71
N GLU A 458 18.30 20.87 12.44
CA GLU A 458 19.51 21.13 11.66
C GLU A 458 19.56 22.58 11.18
N THR A 459 18.42 23.15 10.78
CA THR A 459 18.34 24.53 10.27
C THR A 459 17.95 25.56 11.32
N ASP A 460 17.53 25.14 12.52
CA ASP A 460 16.94 25.99 13.57
C ASP A 460 15.69 26.75 13.08
N GLU A 461 14.92 26.14 12.18
CA GLU A 461 13.72 26.74 11.59
C GLU A 461 12.44 26.22 12.25
N TRP A 462 11.57 27.16 12.62
CA TRP A 462 10.23 26.88 13.12
C TRP A 462 9.19 27.12 12.03
N THR A 463 8.34 26.13 11.81
CA THR A 463 7.22 26.21 10.86
C THR A 463 5.91 25.90 11.56
N VAL A 464 4.93 26.77 11.37
CA VAL A 464 3.56 26.55 11.86
C VAL A 464 2.84 25.64 10.89
N GLN A 465 2.22 24.57 11.39
CA GLN A 465 1.41 23.65 10.62
C GLN A 465 -0.05 24.12 10.70
N ASP A 466 -0.47 24.92 9.71
CA ASP A 466 -1.76 25.63 9.70
C ASP A 466 -2.87 24.76 9.10
N GLU A 467 -3.25 23.73 9.85
CA GLU A 467 -4.32 22.79 9.48
C GLU A 467 -5.51 22.95 10.43
N GLU A 468 -6.74 23.05 9.89
CA GLU A 468 -7.96 23.25 10.67
C GLU A 468 -8.21 22.11 11.68
N CYS A 469 -7.76 20.90 11.34
CA CYS A 469 -7.81 19.74 12.23
C CYS A 469 -6.93 19.88 13.48
N LEU A 470 -5.92 20.77 13.48
CA LEU A 470 -4.93 20.96 14.56
C LEU A 470 -5.13 22.28 15.31
N ASP A 471 -5.68 23.31 14.64
CA ASP A 471 -5.78 24.65 15.21
C ASP A 471 -6.55 24.66 16.54
N ARG A 472 -5.92 25.23 17.56
CA ARG A 472 -6.45 25.40 18.93
C ARG A 472 -6.84 24.09 19.63
N LYS A 473 -6.37 22.94 19.15
CA LYS A 473 -6.62 21.64 19.77
C LYS A 473 -5.47 21.19 20.65
N PHE A 474 -5.82 20.52 21.74
CA PHE A 474 -4.86 19.86 22.62
C PHE A 474 -5.05 18.36 22.50
N PHE A 475 -3.97 17.62 22.36
CA PHE A 475 -4.00 16.16 22.32
C PHE A 475 -3.31 15.61 23.56
N CYS A 476 -3.74 14.44 24.02
CA CYS A 476 -3.13 13.76 25.16
C CYS A 476 -1.98 12.83 24.75
N GLY A 477 -1.99 12.36 23.51
CA GLY A 477 -0.95 11.50 22.95
C GLY A 477 -0.57 11.91 21.55
N CYS A 478 0.70 11.77 21.21
CA CYS A 478 1.16 11.79 19.82
C CYS A 478 2.29 10.78 19.62
N THR A 479 2.38 10.22 18.43
CA THR A 479 3.47 9.32 18.07
C THR A 479 3.54 9.12 16.57
N THR A 480 4.72 8.74 16.07
CA THR A 480 4.98 8.54 14.65
C THR A 480 4.99 7.06 14.33
N VAL A 481 4.22 6.66 13.33
CA VAL A 481 4.16 5.29 12.82
C VAL A 481 4.11 5.29 11.30
N SER A 482 4.99 4.50 10.67
CA SER A 482 5.07 4.26 9.22
C SER A 482 5.14 5.57 8.41
N GLY A 483 5.87 6.56 8.93
CA GLY A 483 6.04 7.87 8.28
C GLY A 483 4.88 8.85 8.48
N GLN A 484 3.89 8.51 9.32
CA GLN A 484 2.74 9.36 9.61
C GLN A 484 2.64 9.66 11.10
N ILE A 485 2.05 10.80 11.46
CA ILE A 485 1.85 11.22 12.85
C ILE A 485 0.43 10.90 13.29
N TYR A 486 0.32 10.15 14.37
CA TYR A 486 -0.94 9.81 15.01
C TYR A 486 -1.12 10.69 16.24
N LEU A 487 -2.17 11.52 16.24
CA LEU A 487 -2.58 12.34 17.37
C LEU A 487 -3.79 11.69 18.03
N LEU A 488 -3.68 11.45 19.34
CA LEU A 488 -4.62 10.65 20.10
C LEU A 488 -5.24 11.47 21.21
N SER A 489 -6.55 11.30 21.36
CA SER A 489 -7.37 11.92 22.38
C SER A 489 -7.26 13.43 22.46
N GLU A 490 -8.16 14.12 21.77
CA GLU A 490 -8.35 15.54 21.94
C GLU A 490 -8.86 15.83 23.36
N ARG A 491 -8.26 16.82 24.01
CA ARG A 491 -8.62 17.32 25.33
C ARG A 491 -9.37 18.64 25.19
N LYS A 492 -10.63 18.66 25.60
CA LYS A 492 -11.44 19.89 25.72
C LYS A 492 -11.70 20.15 27.19
N SER A 493 -11.14 21.23 27.72
CA SER A 493 -11.15 21.53 29.15
C SER A 493 -10.56 20.35 29.95
N ASN A 494 -11.27 19.82 30.95
CA ASN A 494 -10.80 18.71 31.79
C ASN A 494 -11.24 17.32 31.28
N LYS A 495 -11.72 17.20 30.04
CA LYS A 495 -12.16 15.92 29.46
C LYS A 495 -11.35 15.56 28.22
N ALA A 496 -10.89 14.32 28.17
CA ALA A 496 -10.27 13.72 27.00
C ALA A 496 -11.32 12.90 26.22
N PHE A 497 -11.31 13.01 24.91
CA PHE A 497 -12.22 12.30 24.01
C PHE A 497 -11.48 11.15 23.31
N PRO A 498 -12.15 10.05 22.95
CA PRO A 498 -11.52 8.92 22.27
C PRO A 498 -11.50 9.12 20.75
N ASN A 499 -10.82 10.17 20.26
CA ASN A 499 -10.65 10.44 18.83
C ASN A 499 -9.18 10.31 18.39
N MET A 500 -8.98 10.08 17.09
CA MET A 500 -7.67 9.99 16.45
C MET A 500 -7.61 10.92 15.25
N VAL A 501 -6.49 11.62 15.10
CA VAL A 501 -6.19 12.42 13.91
C VAL A 501 -4.89 11.89 13.32
N LEU A 502 -4.92 11.59 12.03
CA LEU A 502 -3.75 11.20 11.26
C LEU A 502 -3.26 12.42 10.50
N MET A 503 -1.98 12.76 10.67
CA MET A 503 -1.31 13.82 9.93
C MET A 503 -0.22 13.19 9.07
N ASP A 504 -0.29 13.45 7.77
CA ASP A 504 0.76 13.11 6.82
C ASP A 504 1.44 14.42 6.34
N PRO A 505 2.67 14.68 6.77
CA PRO A 505 3.35 15.94 6.45
C PRO A 505 3.83 16.02 5.00
N TYR A 506 3.70 14.96 4.19
CA TYR A 506 4.16 14.97 2.80
C TYR A 506 3.08 15.42 1.81
N ILE A 507 1.82 15.26 2.20
CA ILE A 507 0.67 15.65 1.39
C ILE A 507 -0.17 16.74 2.06
N ASP A 508 0.30 17.28 3.19
CA ASP A 508 -0.38 18.28 4.01
C ASP A 508 -1.86 17.92 4.25
N THR A 509 -2.13 16.63 4.46
CA THR A 509 -3.49 16.17 4.75
C THR A 509 -3.61 15.70 6.18
N CYS A 510 -4.71 16.13 6.77
CA CYS A 510 -5.05 15.84 8.14
C CYS A 510 -6.41 15.12 8.16
N LEU A 511 -6.40 13.83 8.47
CA LEU A 511 -7.58 12.98 8.44
C LEU A 511 -8.06 12.72 9.86
N GLN A 512 -9.23 13.26 10.20
CA GLN A 512 -9.92 12.86 11.41
C GLN A 512 -10.51 11.46 11.20
N VAL A 513 -10.13 10.54 12.08
CA VAL A 513 -10.69 9.19 12.10
C VAL A 513 -11.71 9.15 13.23
N ASP A 514 -13.00 9.13 12.87
CA ASP A 514 -14.09 9.02 13.82
C ASP A 514 -14.22 7.56 14.33
N ASP A 515 -14.67 7.37 15.58
CA ASP A 515 -14.75 6.08 16.31
C ASP A 515 -13.41 5.34 16.53
N ALA A 516 -12.30 6.08 16.52
CA ALA A 516 -11.00 5.51 16.19
C ALA A 516 -10.15 4.92 17.31
N ILE A 517 -10.41 5.19 18.59
CA ILE A 517 -9.62 4.59 19.69
C ILE A 517 -10.49 3.98 20.80
N PRO A 518 -10.08 2.85 21.41
CA PRO A 518 -10.96 2.10 22.32
C PRO A 518 -11.24 2.80 23.66
N CYS A 519 -10.39 3.75 24.05
CA CYS A 519 -10.54 4.52 25.29
C CYS A 519 -9.81 5.88 25.19
N PRO A 520 -10.20 6.89 25.98
CA PRO A 520 -9.43 8.12 26.11
C PRO A 520 -8.02 7.84 26.65
N VAL A 521 -7.02 8.52 26.09
CA VAL A 521 -5.61 8.43 26.49
C VAL A 521 -5.29 9.56 27.48
N PRO A 522 -4.64 9.28 28.63
CA PRO A 522 -4.08 10.32 29.48
C PRO A 522 -2.85 10.96 28.82
N LEU A 523 -2.41 12.11 29.33
CA LEU A 523 -1.17 12.72 28.87
C LEU A 523 -0.01 11.72 28.98
N ARG A 524 0.75 11.53 27.90
CA ARG A 524 1.89 10.60 27.81
C ARG A 524 1.51 9.12 27.96
N GLY A 525 0.25 8.78 27.64
CA GLY A 525 -0.28 7.41 27.68
C GLY A 525 -0.11 6.60 26.38
N CYS A 526 0.61 7.09 25.39
CA CYS A 526 0.82 6.39 24.11
C CYS A 526 2.29 6.31 23.72
N VAL A 527 2.65 5.26 23.00
CA VAL A 527 4.00 5.11 22.46
C VAL A 527 4.01 4.23 21.21
N THR A 528 4.97 4.46 20.32
CA THR A 528 5.26 3.54 19.22
C THR A 528 6.43 2.65 19.58
N MET A 529 6.25 1.36 19.36
CA MET A 529 7.28 0.35 19.52
C MET A 529 7.75 -0.10 18.15
N ARG A 530 9.06 -0.03 17.91
CA ARG A 530 9.72 -0.50 16.69
C ARG A 530 10.30 -1.90 16.95
N MET A 531 9.54 -2.95 16.65
CA MET A 531 10.02 -4.34 16.83
C MET A 531 10.99 -4.74 15.74
N VAL A 532 12.30 -4.66 15.98
CA VAL A 532 13.34 -5.12 15.05
C VAL A 532 13.26 -6.65 14.97
N THR A 533 12.63 -7.19 13.93
CA THR A 533 12.55 -8.64 13.68
C THR A 533 13.78 -9.19 13.00
#